data_AF-A0A4C1VZR7-F1
#
_entry.id   AF-A0A4C1VZR7-F1
#
_cell.length_a   1.000
_cell.length_b   1.000
_cell.length_c   1.000
_cell.angle_alpha   90.00
_cell.angle_beta   90.00
_cell.angle_gamma   90.00
#
_symmetry.space_group_name_H-M   'P 1'
#
loop_
_entity.id
_entity.type
_entity.pdbx_description
1 polymer ?
#
loop_
_entity_poly.entity_id
_entity_poly.type
_entity_poly.pdbx_seq_one_letter_code
_entity_poly.pdbx_strand_id
1 'polypeptide(L)'
;MCYVAGEEHMDMTFQLPERTCIGGAETELTLREIIRRLEQVYCGSMGVEYMHVHDIDCLQFVRERMERPGVLEKTPDQKRLIMRRLTKATFLERYFATKWPAEKRFGLEGGESLIVMMEEIVDTSTEFGIESIVMGMPHRGRLNVLVNVCRKQLTDIFTQFKPMEPKDRGSGDIKYHLGTYIHRFIRKTSKYIKVSLSANPSHLEVVSPVVQGKCRAEQFWRGDNTGDKVMSILMHGDAAFSGQGVVYETMHLSDLPSFTTRGTIHIVVNNQIGYTTDPRFSRSSAYCTGKALITRARLEQVFVITLLLCAEPLAVACYCIGVADFIFLADTSTSPRFLTLLAVSRQLLCWVDMYSYAF
;
A
#
# COMPACT_ATOMS: atom_id res chain seq x y z
N MET A 1 7.89 16.34 29.77
CA MET A 1 9.34 16.35 30.10
C MET A 1 10.07 16.52 28.78
N CYS A 2 10.49 17.74 28.42
CA CYS A 2 11.45 17.90 27.33
C CYS A 2 12.82 17.57 27.93
N TYR A 3 13.58 16.67 27.30
CA TYR A 3 14.94 16.39 27.72
C TYR A 3 15.77 17.68 27.63
N VAL A 4 16.54 17.99 28.67
CA VAL A 4 17.43 19.15 28.71
C VAL A 4 18.74 18.77 28.03
N ALA A 5 18.73 18.68 26.70
CA ALA A 5 19.93 18.46 25.91
C ALA A 5 20.25 19.73 25.12
N GLY A 6 21.39 20.36 25.43
CA GLY A 6 21.97 21.50 24.69
C GLY A 6 23.08 21.09 23.73
N GLU A 7 23.61 22.05 22.97
CA GLU A 7 24.71 21.83 22.00
C GLU A 7 25.98 21.24 22.64
N GLU A 8 26.23 21.56 23.91
CA GLU A 8 27.34 21.03 24.68
C GLU A 8 27.29 19.50 24.86
N HIS A 9 26.13 18.87 24.67
CA HIS A 9 25.94 17.43 24.79
C HIS A 9 26.03 16.70 23.44
N MET A 10 26.04 17.41 22.32
CA MET A 10 25.90 16.80 20.98
C MET A 10 27.05 15.87 20.63
N ASP A 11 28.26 16.18 21.08
CA ASP A 11 29.46 15.40 20.80
C ASP A 11 29.78 14.38 21.92
N MET A 12 28.94 14.30 22.96
CA MET A 12 29.04 13.25 23.97
C MET A 12 28.60 11.91 23.39
N THR A 13 29.31 10.84 23.76
CA THR A 13 29.05 9.47 23.30
C THR A 13 28.14 8.74 24.28
N PHE A 14 27.15 8.04 23.74
CA PHE A 14 26.17 7.26 24.50
C PHE A 14 26.16 5.82 24.02
N GLN A 15 26.05 4.89 24.97
CA GLN A 15 25.85 3.47 24.68
C GLN A 15 24.42 3.24 24.16
N LEU A 16 24.31 2.56 23.02
CA LEU A 16 23.04 2.24 22.42
C LEU A 16 22.36 1.06 23.15
N PRO A 17 21.05 1.14 23.43
CA PRO A 17 20.30 -0.01 23.91
C PRO A 17 20.31 -1.17 22.89
N GLU A 18 20.32 -2.42 23.36
CA GLU A 18 20.30 -3.60 22.49
C GLU A 18 19.09 -3.66 21.52
N ARG A 19 18.00 -2.97 21.87
CA ARG A 19 16.74 -3.00 21.11
C ARG A 19 16.65 -2.00 19.96
N THR A 20 17.65 -1.14 19.78
CA THR A 20 17.70 -0.23 18.62
C THR A 20 18.67 -0.77 17.58
N CYS A 21 18.35 -0.56 16.30
CA CYS A 21 19.21 -0.94 15.19
C CYS A 21 19.85 0.27 14.48
N ILE A 22 19.72 1.48 15.04
CA ILE A 22 20.33 2.70 14.46
C ILE A 22 21.86 2.62 14.40
N GLY A 23 22.49 1.87 15.30
CA GLY A 23 23.94 1.69 15.34
C GLY A 23 24.49 0.80 14.23
N GLY A 24 23.66 -0.06 13.62
CA GLY A 24 24.16 -1.12 12.76
C GLY A 24 25.11 -2.05 13.52
N ALA A 25 26.41 -1.96 13.23
CA ALA A 25 27.46 -2.69 13.95
C ALA A 25 28.04 -1.92 15.16
N GLU A 26 27.75 -0.62 15.26
CA GLU A 26 28.26 0.25 16.33
C GLU A 26 27.40 0.11 17.59
N THR A 27 28.04 -0.03 18.75
CA THR A 27 27.37 -0.13 20.06
C THR A 27 27.27 1.20 20.79
N GLU A 28 27.98 2.22 20.31
CA GLU A 28 28.03 3.56 20.90
C GLU A 28 28.02 4.60 19.78
N LEU A 29 27.32 5.72 20.01
CA LEU A 29 27.22 6.83 19.07
C LEU A 29 27.23 8.17 19.81
N THR A 30 27.68 9.23 19.14
CA THR A 30 27.47 10.59 19.66
C THR A 30 26.00 10.94 19.64
N LEU A 31 25.54 11.81 20.56
CA LEU A 31 24.15 12.27 20.58
C LEU A 31 23.73 12.89 19.23
N ARG A 32 24.64 13.63 18.59
CA ARG A 32 24.45 14.20 17.25
C ARG A 32 24.11 13.12 16.22
N GLU A 33 24.84 12.00 16.23
CA GLU A 33 24.63 10.92 15.29
C GLU A 33 23.36 10.12 15.61
N ILE A 34 23.03 9.94 16.89
CA ILE A 34 21.77 9.33 17.33
C ILE A 34 20.58 10.13 16.79
N ILE A 35 20.56 11.44 17.02
CA ILE A 35 19.50 12.33 16.53
C ILE A 35 19.41 12.26 15.02
N ARG A 36 20.54 12.42 14.31
CA ARG A 36 20.59 12.38 12.85
C ARG A 36 20.00 11.09 12.28
N ARG A 37 20.37 9.92 12.83
CA ARG A 37 19.85 8.62 12.38
C ARG A 37 18.37 8.45 12.69
N LEU A 38 17.91 8.86 13.88
CA LEU A 38 16.49 8.82 14.23
C LEU A 38 15.64 9.73 13.35
N GLU A 39 16.10 10.96 13.09
CA GLU A 39 15.41 11.90 12.19
C GLU A 39 15.36 11.36 10.75
N GLN A 40 16.44 10.74 10.27
CA GLN A 40 16.48 10.11 8.95
C GLN A 40 15.44 8.99 8.80
N VAL A 41 15.23 8.20 9.87
CA VAL A 41 14.32 7.04 9.85
C VAL A 41 12.86 7.45 10.10
N TYR A 42 12.60 8.32 11.07
CA TYR A 42 11.25 8.59 11.59
C TYR A 42 10.68 9.97 11.24
N CYS A 43 11.53 10.92 10.83
CA CYS A 43 11.14 12.31 10.53
C CYS A 43 11.32 12.68 9.04
N GLY A 44 11.70 11.72 8.20
CA GLY A 44 11.86 11.91 6.76
C GLY A 44 10.53 11.91 6.00
N SER A 45 10.58 11.50 4.73
CA SER A 45 9.41 11.36 3.86
C SER A 45 8.47 10.21 4.25
N MET A 46 8.82 9.42 5.27
CA MET A 46 8.09 8.26 5.75
C MET A 46 7.83 8.43 7.24
N GLY A 47 6.55 8.53 7.61
CA GLY A 47 6.12 8.31 8.98
C GLY A 47 5.90 6.82 9.23
N VAL A 48 6.24 6.34 10.43
CA VAL A 48 5.98 4.95 10.85
C VAL A 48 5.31 4.95 12.21
N GLU A 49 4.09 4.44 12.27
CA GLU A 49 3.35 4.28 13.51
C GLU A 49 3.29 2.78 13.84
N TYR A 50 4.06 2.32 14.82
CA TYR A 50 4.13 0.88 15.17
C TYR A 50 4.19 0.63 16.68
N MET A 51 4.49 1.65 17.49
CA MET A 51 4.63 1.53 18.95
C MET A 51 3.33 1.20 19.70
N HIS A 52 2.18 1.18 19.01
CA HIS A 52 0.91 0.71 19.54
C HIS A 52 0.79 -0.83 19.56
N VAL A 53 1.70 -1.53 18.88
CA VAL A 53 1.79 -3.00 18.86
C VAL A 53 2.40 -3.48 20.18
N HIS A 54 1.80 -4.50 20.81
CA HIS A 54 2.31 -5.06 22.07
C HIS A 54 3.29 -6.23 21.90
N ASP A 55 3.34 -6.85 20.72
CA ASP A 55 4.28 -7.94 20.43
C ASP A 55 5.70 -7.39 20.22
N ILE A 56 6.62 -7.82 21.09
CA ILE A 56 8.02 -7.40 21.10
C ILE A 56 8.74 -7.87 19.85
N ASP A 57 8.48 -9.08 19.36
CA ASP A 57 9.15 -9.64 18.19
C ASP A 57 8.76 -8.85 16.94
N CYS A 58 7.49 -8.46 16.85
CA CYS A 58 7.01 -7.59 15.78
C CYS A 58 7.59 -6.17 15.87
N LEU A 59 7.70 -5.58 17.08
CA LEU A 59 8.35 -4.28 17.25
C LEU A 59 9.82 -4.33 16.82
N GLN A 60 10.54 -5.40 17.21
CA GLN A 60 11.93 -5.61 16.86
C GLN A 60 12.10 -5.83 15.35
N PHE A 61 11.21 -6.60 14.74
CA PHE A 61 11.18 -6.83 13.29
C PHE A 61 11.10 -5.52 12.50
N VAL A 62 10.24 -4.57 12.92
CA VAL A 62 10.15 -3.25 12.30
C VAL A 62 11.45 -2.49 12.48
N ARG A 63 12.00 -2.43 13.69
CA ARG A 63 13.24 -1.69 13.98
C ARG A 63 14.40 -2.20 13.17
N GLU A 64 14.57 -3.51 13.05
CA GLU A 64 15.64 -4.11 12.26
C GLU A 64 15.57 -3.71 10.80
N ARG A 65 14.37 -3.56 10.25
CA ARG A 65 14.19 -3.18 8.85
C ARG A 65 14.18 -1.68 8.66
N MET A 66 13.81 -0.88 9.65
CA MET A 66 13.72 0.59 9.57
C MET A 66 15.01 1.30 9.97
N GLU A 67 15.59 0.91 11.11
CA GLU A 67 16.64 1.67 11.79
C GLU A 67 18.04 1.33 11.27
N ARG A 68 18.22 0.19 10.59
CA ARG A 68 19.54 -0.19 10.06
C ARG A 68 20.05 0.88 9.08
N PRO A 69 21.31 1.34 9.23
CA PRO A 69 21.90 2.28 8.27
C PRO A 69 21.85 1.75 6.84
N GLY A 70 21.49 2.62 5.89
CA GLY A 70 21.48 2.29 4.46
C GLY A 70 20.24 1.57 3.93
N VAL A 71 19.22 1.27 4.77
CA VAL A 71 17.97 0.61 4.33
C VAL A 71 17.27 1.34 3.17
N LEU A 72 17.35 2.66 3.15
CA LEU A 72 16.71 3.51 2.16
C LEU A 72 17.53 3.67 0.88
N GLU A 73 18.78 3.23 0.89
CA GLU A 73 19.66 3.32 -0.27
C GLU A 73 19.20 2.35 -1.35
N LYS A 74 19.14 2.85 -2.59
CA LYS A 74 18.74 2.06 -3.77
C LYS A 74 19.83 2.09 -4.81
N THR A 75 20.07 0.94 -5.41
CA THR A 75 21.03 0.80 -6.51
C THR A 75 20.57 1.58 -7.74
N PRO A 76 21.48 1.97 -8.66
CA PRO A 76 21.11 2.63 -9.90
C PRO A 76 20.04 1.86 -10.71
N ASP A 77 20.08 0.53 -10.71
CA ASP A 77 19.13 -0.30 -11.44
C ASP A 77 17.74 -0.31 -10.79
N GLN A 78 17.67 -0.33 -9.46
CA GLN A 78 16.40 -0.16 -8.74
C GLN A 78 15.77 1.21 -9.05
N LYS A 79 16.57 2.28 -9.03
CA LYS A 79 16.11 3.64 -9.38
C LYS A 79 15.58 3.70 -10.83
N ARG A 80 16.26 3.06 -11.79
CA ARG A 80 15.79 2.95 -13.18
C ARG A 80 14.48 2.16 -13.30
N LEU A 81 14.35 1.06 -12.56
CA LEU A 81 13.13 0.24 -12.53
C LEU A 81 11.94 1.05 -12.03
N ILE A 82 12.12 1.75 -10.91
CA ILE A 82 11.16 2.68 -10.33
C ILE A 82 10.74 3.73 -11.37
N MET A 83 11.71 4.42 -11.97
CA MET A 83 11.44 5.47 -12.94
C MET A 83 10.66 4.95 -14.14
N ARG A 84 10.98 3.73 -14.62
CA ARG A 84 10.23 3.07 -15.70
C ARG A 84 8.78 2.79 -15.32
N ARG A 85 8.51 2.34 -14.09
CA ARG A 85 7.15 2.08 -13.60
C ARG A 85 6.35 3.38 -13.44
N LEU A 86 6.96 4.43 -12.87
CA LEU A 86 6.36 5.77 -12.79
C LEU A 86 6.03 6.33 -14.18
N THR A 87 6.98 6.23 -15.11
CA THR A 87 6.79 6.68 -16.50
C THR A 87 5.57 6.01 -17.13
N LYS A 88 5.44 4.69 -16.99
CA LYS A 88 4.27 3.96 -17.51
C LYS A 88 2.96 4.44 -16.87
N ALA A 89 2.96 4.66 -15.56
CA ALA A 89 1.79 5.14 -14.84
C ALA A 89 1.37 6.55 -15.31
N THR A 90 2.32 7.49 -15.37
CA THR A 90 2.08 8.88 -15.77
C THR A 90 1.68 9.00 -17.24
N PHE A 91 2.38 8.32 -18.16
CA PHE A 91 2.08 8.42 -19.59
C PHE A 91 0.72 7.81 -19.94
N LEU A 92 0.29 6.77 -19.24
CA LEU A 92 -1.03 6.18 -19.44
C LEU A 92 -2.15 7.17 -19.09
N GLU A 93 -2.02 7.88 -17.95
CA GLU A 93 -2.98 8.92 -17.57
C GLU A 93 -3.01 10.07 -18.56
N ARG A 94 -1.82 10.58 -18.95
CA ARG A 94 -1.70 11.63 -19.98
C ARG A 94 -2.33 11.21 -21.30
N TYR A 95 -2.18 9.95 -21.69
CA TYR A 95 -2.79 9.41 -22.90
C TYR A 95 -4.32 9.43 -22.80
N PHE A 96 -4.89 8.94 -21.69
CA PHE A 96 -6.35 8.96 -21.47
C PHE A 96 -6.89 10.40 -21.48
N ALA A 97 -6.23 11.32 -20.77
CA ALA A 97 -6.62 12.72 -20.73
C ALA A 97 -6.59 13.38 -22.12
N THR A 98 -5.61 13.03 -22.95
CA THR A 98 -5.48 13.58 -24.31
C THR A 98 -6.53 13.00 -25.27
N LYS A 99 -6.79 11.69 -25.20
CA LYS A 99 -7.67 11.01 -26.16
C LYS A 99 -9.15 11.12 -25.82
N TRP A 100 -9.49 11.17 -24.53
CA TRP A 100 -10.87 11.26 -24.06
C TRP A 100 -11.00 12.34 -22.97
N PRO A 101 -10.83 13.63 -23.33
CA PRO A 101 -10.81 14.72 -22.35
C PRO A 101 -12.13 14.90 -21.58
N ALA A 102 -13.27 14.58 -22.22
CA ALA A 102 -14.60 14.71 -21.62
C ALA A 102 -15.05 13.48 -20.81
N GLU A 103 -14.33 12.36 -20.89
CA GLU A 103 -14.73 11.11 -20.25
C GLU A 103 -14.24 11.03 -18.81
N LYS A 104 -15.13 10.68 -17.88
CA LYS A 104 -14.76 10.40 -16.50
C LYS A 104 -13.94 9.09 -16.44
N ARG A 105 -12.66 9.22 -16.10
CA ARG A 105 -11.70 8.10 -15.92
C ARG A 105 -11.25 7.86 -14.48
N PHE A 106 -11.48 8.82 -13.58
CA PHE A 106 -10.92 8.83 -12.21
C PHE A 106 -9.40 8.58 -12.17
N GLY A 107 -8.65 9.43 -12.86
CA GLY A 107 -7.21 9.26 -13.07
C GLY A 107 -6.39 9.22 -11.79
N LEU A 108 -5.19 8.64 -11.89
CA LEU A 108 -4.22 8.49 -10.81
C LEU A 108 -3.21 9.64 -10.76
N GLU A 109 -3.49 10.81 -11.36
CA GLU A 109 -2.54 11.92 -11.37
C GLU A 109 -2.15 12.36 -9.94
N GLY A 110 -0.85 12.44 -9.71
CA GLY A 110 -0.18 12.67 -8.43
C GLY A 110 -0.27 11.53 -7.41
N GLY A 111 -0.83 10.38 -7.77
CA GLY A 111 -0.82 9.13 -7.01
C GLY A 111 -0.10 7.98 -7.74
N GLU A 112 0.72 8.28 -8.75
CA GLU A 112 1.31 7.30 -9.68
C GLU A 112 2.26 6.31 -8.99
N SER A 113 2.78 6.70 -7.82
CA SER A 113 3.56 5.85 -6.93
C SER A 113 2.83 4.58 -6.50
N LEU A 114 1.48 4.59 -6.49
CA LEU A 114 0.66 3.39 -6.25
C LEU A 114 1.03 2.26 -7.22
N ILE A 115 1.28 2.57 -8.49
CA ILE A 115 1.64 1.55 -9.49
C ILE A 115 3.01 0.95 -9.19
N VAL A 116 3.95 1.76 -8.71
CA VAL A 116 5.27 1.25 -8.31
C VAL A 116 5.15 0.34 -7.10
N MET A 117 4.37 0.77 -6.10
CA MET A 117 4.07 -0.01 -4.89
C MET A 117 3.45 -1.35 -5.25
N MET A 118 2.37 -1.36 -6.03
CA MET A 118 1.66 -2.58 -6.39
C MET A 118 2.52 -3.54 -7.21
N GLU A 119 3.31 -3.04 -8.16
CA GLU A 119 4.23 -3.88 -8.92
C GLU A 119 5.33 -4.48 -8.04
N GLU A 120 5.84 -3.74 -7.05
CA GLU A 120 6.81 -4.30 -6.12
C GLU A 120 6.16 -5.35 -5.21
N ILE A 121 4.97 -5.06 -4.65
CA ILE A 121 4.24 -6.03 -3.85
C ILE A 121 4.07 -7.34 -4.63
N VAL A 122 3.66 -7.28 -5.90
CA VAL A 122 3.52 -8.48 -6.75
C VAL A 122 4.85 -9.23 -6.92
N ASP A 123 5.93 -8.51 -7.24
CA ASP A 123 7.24 -9.11 -7.47
C ASP A 123 7.77 -9.77 -6.18
N THR A 124 7.73 -9.07 -5.05
CA THR A 124 8.18 -9.57 -3.74
C THR A 124 7.29 -10.70 -3.23
N SER A 125 5.96 -10.60 -3.38
CA SER A 125 5.05 -11.70 -3.01
C SER A 125 5.39 -13.01 -3.70
N THR A 126 5.81 -12.92 -4.97
CA THR A 126 6.21 -14.09 -5.74
C THR A 126 7.52 -14.71 -5.23
N GLU A 127 8.43 -13.90 -4.67
CA GLU A 127 9.66 -14.37 -4.02
C GLU A 127 9.35 -15.18 -2.77
N PHE A 128 8.41 -14.69 -1.96
CA PHE A 128 7.95 -15.34 -0.73
C PHE A 128 7.01 -16.54 -0.96
N GLY A 129 6.70 -16.88 -2.21
CA GLY A 129 5.95 -18.10 -2.55
C GLY A 129 4.44 -17.91 -2.75
N ILE A 130 3.95 -16.66 -2.76
CA ILE A 130 2.55 -16.38 -3.10
C ILE A 130 2.24 -16.77 -4.53
N GLU A 131 1.14 -17.48 -4.69
CA GLU A 131 0.63 -17.97 -5.97
C GLU A 131 -0.60 -17.18 -6.45
N SER A 132 -1.34 -16.53 -5.53
CA SER A 132 -2.55 -15.78 -5.86
C SER A 132 -2.71 -14.51 -5.02
N ILE A 133 -3.03 -13.41 -5.68
CA ILE A 133 -3.34 -12.12 -5.08
C ILE A 133 -4.77 -11.74 -5.44
N VAL A 134 -5.62 -11.55 -4.42
CA VAL A 134 -7.00 -11.10 -4.57
C VAL A 134 -7.12 -9.64 -4.14
N MET A 135 -7.54 -8.78 -5.08
CA MET A 135 -7.54 -7.33 -4.86
C MET A 135 -8.95 -6.73 -4.89
N GLY A 136 -9.13 -5.65 -4.11
CA GLY A 136 -10.26 -4.73 -4.20
C GLY A 136 -9.77 -3.28 -4.22
N MET A 137 -10.44 -2.41 -4.98
CA MET A 137 -10.09 -0.99 -5.04
C MET A 137 -11.28 -0.10 -5.44
N PRO A 138 -11.28 1.19 -5.06
CA PRO A 138 -12.25 2.17 -5.53
C PRO A 138 -11.94 2.58 -6.99
N HIS A 139 -12.59 3.65 -7.46
CA HIS A 139 -12.41 4.16 -8.83
C HIS A 139 -11.04 4.82 -9.09
N ARG A 140 -10.40 5.41 -8.07
CA ARG A 140 -9.14 6.20 -8.20
C ARG A 140 -8.01 5.35 -8.79
N GLY A 141 -7.59 5.69 -10.00
CA GLY A 141 -6.50 5.00 -10.71
C GLY A 141 -6.81 3.58 -11.15
N ARG A 142 -8.08 3.15 -11.17
CA ARG A 142 -8.44 1.75 -11.46
C ARG A 142 -8.02 1.30 -12.86
N LEU A 143 -8.21 2.13 -13.88
CA LEU A 143 -7.77 1.81 -15.24
C LEU A 143 -6.25 1.64 -15.31
N ASN A 144 -5.53 2.43 -14.51
CA ASN A 144 -4.08 2.35 -14.40
C ASN A 144 -3.64 1.03 -13.76
N VAL A 145 -4.26 0.62 -12.65
CA VAL A 145 -4.02 -0.68 -12.00
C VAL A 145 -4.40 -1.84 -12.93
N LEU A 146 -5.51 -1.77 -13.65
CA LEU A 146 -5.91 -2.80 -14.62
C LEU A 146 -4.85 -3.01 -15.70
N VAL A 147 -4.32 -1.94 -16.30
CA VAL A 147 -3.33 -2.01 -17.37
C VAL A 147 -1.95 -2.37 -16.83
N ASN A 148 -1.46 -1.61 -15.86
CA ASN A 148 -0.07 -1.73 -15.43
C ASN A 148 0.13 -2.92 -14.51
N VAL A 149 -0.74 -3.15 -13.51
CA VAL A 149 -0.59 -4.23 -12.52
C VAL A 149 -1.22 -5.53 -13.01
N CYS A 150 -2.50 -5.48 -13.41
CA CYS A 150 -3.26 -6.66 -13.85
C CYS A 150 -2.99 -7.05 -15.31
N ARG A 151 -2.11 -6.32 -16.03
CA ARG A 151 -1.72 -6.59 -17.43
C ARG A 151 -2.90 -6.74 -18.40
N LYS A 152 -4.03 -6.09 -18.11
CA LYS A 152 -5.17 -6.04 -19.03
C LYS A 152 -4.74 -5.35 -20.33
N GLN A 153 -5.11 -5.91 -21.47
CA GLN A 153 -4.69 -5.38 -22.75
C GLN A 153 -5.27 -4.00 -22.97
N LEU A 154 -4.47 -3.09 -23.52
CA LEU A 154 -4.91 -1.72 -23.82
C LEU A 154 -6.08 -1.70 -24.80
N THR A 155 -6.09 -2.64 -25.75
CA THR A 155 -7.20 -2.82 -26.70
C THR A 155 -8.53 -3.02 -25.99
N ASP A 156 -8.56 -3.87 -24.96
CA ASP A 156 -9.77 -4.17 -24.18
C ASP A 156 -10.22 -2.97 -23.37
N ILE A 157 -9.28 -2.17 -22.88
CA ILE A 157 -9.60 -0.92 -22.17
C ILE A 157 -10.14 0.13 -23.16
N PHE A 158 -9.49 0.32 -24.31
CA PHE A 158 -9.89 1.30 -25.31
C PHE A 158 -11.27 1.02 -25.89
N THR A 159 -11.66 -0.25 -26.03
CA THR A 159 -13.02 -0.60 -26.47
C THR A 159 -14.09 -0.10 -25.49
N GLN A 160 -13.78 0.03 -24.20
CA GLN A 160 -14.72 0.51 -23.18
C GLN A 160 -14.90 2.04 -23.16
N PHE A 161 -14.10 2.76 -23.95
CA PHE A 161 -14.29 4.21 -24.18
C PHE A 161 -15.17 4.50 -25.38
N LYS A 162 -15.46 3.49 -26.21
CA LYS A 162 -16.46 3.61 -27.27
C LYS A 162 -17.82 3.18 -26.72
N PRO A 163 -18.93 3.75 -27.23
CA PRO A 163 -20.25 3.18 -27.01
C PRO A 163 -20.21 1.71 -27.45
N MET A 164 -20.37 0.79 -26.52
CA MET A 164 -20.44 -0.63 -26.83
C MET A 164 -21.90 -1.01 -27.02
N GLU A 165 -22.23 -1.63 -28.15
CA GLU A 165 -23.50 -2.34 -28.25
C GLU A 165 -23.47 -3.55 -27.30
N PRO A 166 -24.54 -3.82 -26.55
CA PRO A 166 -24.57 -4.93 -25.62
C PRO A 166 -24.45 -6.25 -26.38
N LYS A 167 -23.25 -6.85 -26.37
CA LYS A 167 -22.97 -8.13 -27.03
C LYS A 167 -23.41 -9.34 -26.21
N ASP A 168 -23.56 -9.19 -24.89
CA ASP A 168 -23.82 -10.28 -23.94
C ASP A 168 -25.12 -10.07 -23.14
N ARG A 169 -25.68 -11.18 -22.63
CA ARG A 169 -26.86 -11.18 -21.75
C ARG A 169 -26.51 -10.53 -20.40
N GLY A 170 -26.76 -9.23 -20.26
CA GLY A 170 -26.65 -8.51 -19.00
C GLY A 170 -26.79 -7.00 -19.18
N SER A 171 -27.14 -6.27 -18.12
CA SER A 171 -27.24 -4.80 -18.16
C SER A 171 -25.87 -4.11 -18.28
N GLY A 172 -24.77 -4.85 -18.05
CA GLY A 172 -23.42 -4.31 -18.00
C GLY A 172 -23.18 -3.44 -16.77
N ASP A 173 -21.98 -2.85 -16.69
CA ASP A 173 -21.59 -1.83 -15.72
C ASP A 173 -20.48 -0.94 -16.32
N ILE A 174 -20.19 0.18 -15.68
CA ILE A 174 -19.18 1.14 -16.12
C ILE A 174 -17.75 0.59 -16.00
N LYS A 175 -16.86 1.04 -16.90
CA LYS A 175 -15.47 0.55 -17.06
C LYS A 175 -14.65 0.44 -15.78
N TYR A 176 -14.88 1.34 -14.81
CA TYR A 176 -14.19 1.35 -13.53
C TYR A 176 -14.90 0.57 -12.40
N HIS A 177 -15.88 -0.28 -12.72
CA HIS A 177 -16.43 -1.30 -11.81
C HIS A 177 -16.01 -2.71 -12.19
N LEU A 178 -15.57 -2.91 -13.43
CA LEU A 178 -15.25 -4.23 -13.96
C LEU A 178 -14.00 -4.82 -13.28
N GLY A 179 -14.06 -6.12 -13.03
CA GLY A 179 -12.93 -6.91 -12.53
C GLY A 179 -12.10 -7.52 -13.65
N THR A 180 -11.01 -8.18 -13.27
CA THR A 180 -10.20 -9.01 -14.18
C THR A 180 -9.41 -10.03 -13.38
N TYR A 181 -8.90 -11.06 -14.05
CA TYR A 181 -7.82 -11.87 -13.50
C TYR A 181 -6.84 -12.25 -14.60
N ILE A 182 -5.59 -12.50 -14.22
CA ILE A 182 -4.55 -12.99 -15.13
C ILE A 182 -3.57 -13.89 -14.38
N HIS A 183 -3.03 -14.88 -15.07
CA HIS A 183 -1.79 -15.54 -14.66
C HIS A 183 -0.60 -14.83 -15.31
N ARG A 184 0.17 -14.11 -14.51
CA ARG A 184 1.31 -13.32 -14.98
C ARG A 184 2.60 -14.05 -14.65
N PHE A 185 3.49 -14.16 -15.64
CA PHE A 185 4.86 -14.63 -15.42
C PHE A 185 5.74 -13.49 -14.86
N ILE A 186 6.41 -13.75 -13.74
CA ILE A 186 7.32 -12.81 -13.09
C ILE A 186 8.76 -13.20 -13.44
N ARG A 187 9.42 -12.36 -14.25
CA ARG A 187 10.79 -12.64 -14.74
C ARG A 187 11.83 -12.72 -13.63
N LYS A 188 11.66 -11.95 -12.54
CA LYS A 188 12.59 -11.91 -11.40
C LYS A 188 12.69 -13.26 -10.70
N THR A 189 11.57 -13.97 -10.59
CA THR A 189 11.45 -15.25 -9.86
C THR A 189 11.25 -16.47 -10.75
N SER A 190 10.99 -16.25 -12.04
CA SER A 190 10.60 -17.29 -13.01
C SER A 190 9.35 -18.09 -12.59
N LYS A 191 8.44 -17.48 -11.84
CA LYS A 191 7.19 -18.09 -11.39
C LYS A 191 5.97 -17.40 -11.99
N TYR A 192 4.86 -18.12 -12.04
CA TYR A 192 3.55 -17.53 -12.35
C TYR A 192 2.83 -17.15 -11.06
N ILE A 193 2.19 -15.98 -11.08
CA ILE A 193 1.31 -15.52 -10.02
C ILE A 193 -0.05 -15.14 -10.61
N LYS A 194 -1.13 -15.58 -9.97
CA LYS A 194 -2.48 -15.16 -10.30
C LYS A 194 -2.72 -13.80 -9.65
N VAL A 195 -3.06 -12.81 -10.46
CA VAL A 195 -3.44 -11.47 -9.98
C VAL A 195 -4.89 -11.25 -10.35
N SER A 196 -5.76 -11.02 -9.37
CA SER A 196 -7.18 -10.80 -9.60
C SER A 196 -7.68 -9.51 -8.97
N LEU A 197 -8.44 -8.72 -9.72
CA LEU A 197 -9.13 -7.54 -9.24
C LEU A 197 -10.63 -7.81 -9.27
N SER A 198 -11.27 -7.70 -8.11
CA SER A 198 -12.71 -7.96 -7.98
C SER A 198 -13.52 -6.81 -8.59
N ALA A 199 -14.64 -7.17 -9.21
CA ALA A 199 -15.64 -6.19 -9.61
C ALA A 199 -16.30 -5.58 -8.37
N ASN A 200 -16.70 -4.30 -8.43
CA ASN A 200 -17.39 -3.65 -7.33
C ASN A 200 -18.28 -2.51 -7.80
N PRO A 201 -19.38 -2.23 -7.09
CA PRO A 201 -20.24 -1.09 -7.38
C PRO A 201 -19.61 0.23 -6.92
N SER A 202 -20.32 1.34 -7.17
CA SER A 202 -19.95 2.68 -6.70
C SER A 202 -19.93 2.83 -5.18
N HIS A 203 -20.63 1.96 -4.44
CA HIS A 203 -20.67 1.97 -2.98
C HIS A 203 -19.27 1.66 -2.45
N LEU A 204 -18.55 2.70 -2.03
CA LEU A 204 -17.17 2.59 -1.59
C LEU A 204 -17.07 1.64 -0.39
N GLU A 205 -15.95 0.94 -0.29
CA GLU A 205 -15.61 -0.02 0.78
C GLU A 205 -16.45 -1.32 0.83
N VAL A 206 -17.60 -1.42 0.14
CA VAL A 206 -18.43 -2.63 0.16
C VAL A 206 -17.74 -3.87 -0.42
N VAL A 207 -16.73 -3.66 -1.25
CA VAL A 207 -15.91 -4.74 -1.85
C VAL A 207 -14.95 -5.37 -0.84
N SER A 208 -14.61 -4.66 0.24
CA SER A 208 -13.63 -5.11 1.23
C SER A 208 -13.95 -6.49 1.83
N PRO A 209 -15.15 -6.75 2.40
CA PRO A 209 -15.49 -8.08 2.90
C PRO A 209 -15.64 -9.13 1.79
N VAL A 210 -16.06 -8.71 0.58
CA VAL A 210 -16.17 -9.61 -0.59
C VAL A 210 -14.79 -10.16 -0.99
N VAL A 211 -13.77 -9.30 -1.00
CA VAL A 211 -12.39 -9.70 -1.28
C VAL A 211 -11.84 -10.60 -0.20
N GLN A 212 -12.13 -10.34 1.08
CA GLN A 212 -11.75 -11.23 2.18
C GLN A 212 -12.36 -12.62 2.00
N GLY A 213 -13.67 -12.69 1.75
CA GLY A 213 -14.37 -13.97 1.50
C GLY A 213 -13.82 -14.71 0.28
N LYS A 214 -13.52 -14.00 -0.81
CA LYS A 214 -12.90 -14.58 -2.01
C LYS A 214 -11.48 -15.09 -1.74
N CYS A 215 -10.66 -14.31 -1.03
CA CYS A 215 -9.32 -14.70 -0.61
C CYS A 215 -9.38 -15.98 0.25
N ARG A 216 -10.24 -16.00 1.27
CA ARG A 216 -10.48 -17.15 2.14
C ARG A 216 -10.94 -18.39 1.36
N ALA A 217 -11.84 -18.22 0.39
CA ALA A 217 -12.27 -19.32 -0.47
C ALA A 217 -11.11 -19.86 -1.31
N GLU A 218 -10.27 -18.99 -1.90
CA GLU A 218 -9.09 -19.42 -2.64
C GLU A 218 -8.05 -20.12 -1.75
N GLN A 219 -7.87 -19.68 -0.50
CA GLN A 219 -7.04 -20.36 0.49
C GLN A 219 -7.56 -21.79 0.75
N PHE A 220 -8.86 -21.93 1.00
CA PHE A 220 -9.50 -23.22 1.25
C PHE A 220 -9.29 -24.20 0.09
N TRP A 221 -9.59 -23.79 -1.15
CA TRP A 221 -9.47 -24.66 -2.32
C TRP A 221 -8.02 -25.02 -2.68
N ARG A 222 -7.04 -24.25 -2.20
CA ARG A 222 -5.60 -24.54 -2.37
C ARG A 222 -4.97 -25.29 -1.20
N GLY A 223 -5.74 -25.59 -0.14
CA GLY A 223 -5.20 -26.16 1.09
C GLY A 223 -4.23 -25.23 1.82
N ASP A 224 -4.38 -23.92 1.65
CA ASP A 224 -3.54 -22.89 2.26
C ASP A 224 -4.06 -22.51 3.66
N ASN A 225 -3.74 -23.33 4.65
CA ASN A 225 -4.19 -23.12 6.04
C ASN A 225 -3.38 -22.06 6.80
N THR A 226 -2.17 -21.76 6.32
CA THR A 226 -1.21 -20.83 6.90
C THR A 226 -1.28 -19.44 6.27
N GLY A 227 -1.84 -19.32 5.06
CA GLY A 227 -1.95 -18.08 4.31
C GLY A 227 -0.74 -17.81 3.40
N ASP A 228 0.13 -18.79 3.21
CA ASP A 228 1.43 -18.65 2.54
C ASP A 228 1.36 -18.64 1.01
N LYS A 229 0.18 -18.91 0.43
CA LYS A 229 -0.01 -19.04 -1.02
C LYS A 229 -1.01 -18.04 -1.58
N VAL A 230 -1.95 -17.56 -0.78
CA VAL A 230 -2.98 -16.61 -1.20
C VAL A 230 -3.05 -15.43 -0.24
N MET A 231 -2.92 -14.22 -0.79
CA MET A 231 -3.04 -12.99 -0.03
C MET A 231 -4.09 -12.05 -0.62
N SER A 232 -4.54 -11.10 0.20
CA SER A 232 -5.44 -10.02 -0.21
C SER A 232 -4.79 -8.65 -0.15
N ILE A 233 -5.16 -7.79 -1.11
CA ILE A 233 -4.81 -6.38 -1.13
C ILE A 233 -6.09 -5.53 -1.25
N LEU A 234 -6.30 -4.61 -0.32
CA LEU A 234 -7.42 -3.68 -0.33
C LEU A 234 -6.91 -2.25 -0.50
N MET A 235 -7.34 -1.59 -1.57
CA MET A 235 -7.06 -0.18 -1.79
C MET A 235 -8.27 0.67 -1.40
N HIS A 236 -8.03 1.86 -0.88
CA HIS A 236 -9.04 2.74 -0.29
C HIS A 236 -8.81 4.20 -0.66
N GLY A 237 -9.85 5.03 -0.55
CA GLY A 237 -9.72 6.49 -0.50
C GLY A 237 -9.73 6.97 0.96
N ASP A 238 -9.06 8.07 1.27
CA ASP A 238 -8.93 8.56 2.66
C ASP A 238 -10.27 8.85 3.33
N ALA A 239 -11.18 9.57 2.65
CA ALA A 239 -12.50 9.89 3.20
C ALA A 239 -13.39 8.65 3.35
N ALA A 240 -13.33 7.72 2.40
CA ALA A 240 -14.14 6.50 2.42
C ALA A 240 -13.67 5.56 3.54
N PHE A 241 -12.37 5.39 3.69
CA PHE A 241 -11.76 4.57 4.73
C PHE A 241 -12.14 5.06 6.14
N SER A 242 -12.04 6.38 6.37
CA SER A 242 -12.42 6.97 7.66
C SER A 242 -13.92 7.09 7.87
N GLY A 243 -14.74 7.12 6.82
CA GLY A 243 -16.18 7.34 6.91
C GLY A 243 -17.02 6.06 7.01
N GLN A 244 -16.68 5.03 6.23
CA GLN A 244 -17.55 3.85 6.09
C GLN A 244 -17.39 2.86 7.25
N GLY A 245 -18.52 2.35 7.79
CA GLY A 245 -18.55 1.39 8.90
C GLY A 245 -18.03 0.00 8.49
N VAL A 246 -18.30 -0.41 7.24
CA VAL A 246 -17.90 -1.72 6.70
C VAL A 246 -16.38 -1.94 6.72
N VAL A 247 -15.58 -0.87 6.73
CA VAL A 247 -14.12 -0.94 6.89
C VAL A 247 -13.76 -1.54 8.25
N TYR A 248 -14.36 -1.02 9.31
CA TYR A 248 -14.16 -1.53 10.67
C TYR A 248 -14.70 -2.96 10.79
N GLU A 249 -15.91 -3.22 10.27
CA GLU A 249 -16.49 -4.56 10.29
C GLU A 249 -15.57 -5.58 9.62
N THR A 250 -15.00 -5.23 8.46
CA THR A 250 -14.06 -6.12 7.73
C THR A 250 -12.78 -6.35 8.51
N MET A 251 -12.17 -5.30 9.09
CA MET A 251 -10.96 -5.45 9.90
C MET A 251 -11.22 -6.28 11.15
N HIS A 252 -12.40 -6.17 11.75
CA HIS A 252 -12.79 -6.96 12.92
C HIS A 252 -12.83 -8.47 12.64
N LEU A 253 -13.01 -8.87 11.37
CA LEU A 253 -12.99 -10.29 10.95
C LEU A 253 -11.58 -10.87 10.79
N SER A 254 -10.53 -10.03 10.77
CA SER A 254 -9.16 -10.42 10.39
C SER A 254 -8.56 -11.58 11.18
N ASP A 255 -8.94 -11.74 12.45
CA ASP A 255 -8.41 -12.76 13.38
C ASP A 255 -9.46 -13.79 13.80
N LEU A 256 -10.67 -13.74 13.21
CA LEU A 256 -11.68 -14.75 13.49
C LEU A 256 -11.36 -16.04 12.72
N PRO A 257 -11.35 -17.24 13.35
CA PRO A 257 -10.88 -18.48 12.73
C PRO A 257 -11.53 -18.83 11.38
N SER A 258 -12.81 -18.50 11.21
CA SER A 258 -13.56 -18.78 9.97
C SER A 258 -13.40 -17.73 8.89
N PHE A 259 -12.91 -16.53 9.24
CA PHE A 259 -12.84 -15.37 8.34
C PHE A 259 -11.42 -14.90 8.05
N THR A 260 -10.47 -15.25 8.91
CA THR A 260 -9.08 -14.83 8.78
C THR A 260 -8.51 -15.26 7.43
N THR A 261 -7.91 -14.30 6.75
CA THR A 261 -7.09 -14.48 5.56
C THR A 261 -5.61 -14.45 5.88
N ARG A 262 -5.27 -14.50 7.19
CA ARG A 262 -3.90 -14.49 7.73
C ARG A 262 -3.14 -13.18 7.52
N GLY A 263 -3.84 -12.10 7.17
CA GLY A 263 -3.29 -10.76 6.96
C GLY A 263 -3.80 -10.15 5.66
N THR A 264 -3.90 -8.81 5.59
CA THR A 264 -4.29 -8.12 4.34
C THR A 264 -3.52 -6.82 4.15
N ILE A 265 -2.96 -6.59 2.98
CA ILE A 265 -2.31 -5.32 2.69
C ILE A 265 -3.38 -4.29 2.34
N HIS A 266 -3.51 -3.27 3.16
CA HIS A 266 -4.32 -2.10 2.92
C HIS A 266 -3.49 -0.95 2.35
N ILE A 267 -4.00 -0.26 1.33
CA ILE A 267 -3.34 0.90 0.72
C ILE A 267 -4.36 2.03 0.62
N VAL A 268 -4.15 3.11 1.36
CA VAL A 268 -5.00 4.30 1.29
C VAL A 268 -4.34 5.30 0.35
N VAL A 269 -5.02 5.58 -0.76
CA VAL A 269 -4.65 6.69 -1.66
C VAL A 269 -5.15 7.98 -1.01
N ASN A 270 -4.30 8.61 -0.21
CA ASN A 270 -4.61 9.81 0.55
C ASN A 270 -4.25 11.07 -0.23
N ASN A 271 -5.16 11.44 -1.12
CA ASN A 271 -5.12 12.68 -1.88
C ASN A 271 -5.55 13.92 -1.05
N GLN A 272 -5.83 13.74 0.26
CA GLN A 272 -6.26 14.77 1.19
C GLN A 272 -7.57 15.47 0.79
N ILE A 273 -8.45 14.80 0.02
CA ILE A 273 -9.74 15.35 -0.39
C ILE A 273 -10.76 14.27 -0.75
N GLY A 274 -11.95 14.36 -0.14
CA GLY A 274 -13.09 13.52 -0.49
C GLY A 274 -14.05 14.28 -1.40
N TYR A 275 -13.90 14.18 -2.72
CA TYR A 275 -14.65 14.99 -3.70
C TYR A 275 -14.44 16.50 -3.45
N THR A 276 -15.35 17.18 -2.76
CA THR A 276 -15.20 18.59 -2.33
C THR A 276 -15.00 18.75 -0.83
N THR A 277 -15.03 17.65 -0.07
CA THR A 277 -14.96 17.66 1.39
C THR A 277 -13.50 17.62 1.86
N ASP A 278 -13.11 18.63 2.63
CA ASP A 278 -11.80 18.70 3.29
C ASP A 278 -11.69 17.64 4.42
N PRO A 279 -10.50 17.05 4.63
CA PRO A 279 -10.22 16.11 5.71
C PRO A 279 -10.81 16.44 7.07
N ARG A 280 -10.79 17.72 7.48
CA ARG A 280 -11.30 18.20 8.77
C ARG A 280 -12.80 18.00 8.96
N PHE A 281 -13.54 17.85 7.86
CA PHE A 281 -14.98 17.53 7.86
C PHE A 281 -15.26 16.07 7.53
N SER A 282 -14.24 15.26 7.24
CA SER A 282 -14.39 13.82 6.90
C SER A 282 -14.08 12.88 8.06
N ARG A 283 -13.34 13.33 9.07
CA ARG A 283 -12.86 12.49 10.19
C ARG A 283 -12.51 13.33 11.42
N SER A 284 -12.54 12.67 12.57
CA SER A 284 -12.13 13.26 13.86
C SER A 284 -10.72 12.84 14.31
N SER A 285 -10.14 11.81 13.68
CA SER A 285 -8.76 11.37 13.93
C SER A 285 -7.76 12.17 13.11
N ALA A 286 -6.52 12.28 13.60
CA ALA A 286 -5.42 12.94 12.86
C ALA A 286 -5.19 12.30 11.48
N TYR A 287 -5.12 10.97 11.45
CA TYR A 287 -4.95 10.20 10.22
C TYR A 287 -6.26 9.52 9.80
N CYS A 288 -6.51 9.41 8.50
CA CYS A 288 -7.61 8.60 7.96
C CYS A 288 -7.49 7.12 8.38
N THR A 289 -6.26 6.68 8.64
CA THR A 289 -5.91 5.35 9.10
C THR A 289 -6.20 5.06 10.56
N GLY A 290 -6.64 6.06 11.35
CA GLY A 290 -6.86 5.89 12.79
C GLY A 290 -7.82 4.76 13.17
N LYS A 291 -8.78 4.39 12.30
CA LYS A 291 -9.68 3.25 12.53
C LYS A 291 -8.94 1.90 12.61
N ALA A 292 -7.83 1.75 11.90
CA ALA A 292 -7.06 0.51 11.90
C ALA A 292 -6.42 0.23 13.27
N LEU A 293 -6.23 1.27 14.10
CA LEU A 293 -5.72 1.14 15.48
C LEU A 293 -6.76 0.56 16.45
N ILE A 294 -8.04 0.51 16.07
CA ILE A 294 -9.13 0.02 16.93
C ILE A 294 -9.11 -1.51 17.00
N THR A 295 -8.77 -2.17 15.90
CA THR A 295 -8.61 -3.63 15.86
C THR A 295 -7.31 -4.01 16.56
N ARG A 296 -7.37 -4.08 17.89
CA ARG A 296 -6.43 -4.80 18.74
C ARG A 296 -6.63 -6.31 18.59
N ALA A 297 -6.59 -6.81 17.34
CA ALA A 297 -6.59 -8.25 17.07
C ALA A 297 -5.40 -8.90 17.79
N ARG A 298 -5.45 -10.21 18.11
CA ARG A 298 -4.25 -10.86 18.65
C ARG A 298 -3.11 -10.64 17.67
N LEU A 299 -2.00 -10.22 18.24
CA LEU A 299 -0.94 -9.41 17.62
C LEU A 299 -0.05 -10.16 16.62
N GLU A 300 -0.53 -11.25 16.04
CA GLU A 300 0.27 -12.03 15.09
C GLU A 300 0.00 -11.61 13.63
N GLN A 301 -1.02 -10.77 13.34
CA GLN A 301 -1.54 -10.63 11.95
C GLN A 301 -2.05 -9.24 11.52
N VAL A 302 -2.33 -8.31 12.45
CA VAL A 302 -2.77 -6.94 12.11
C VAL A 302 -1.68 -5.94 12.45
N PHE A 303 -0.92 -5.54 11.43
CA PHE A 303 0.06 -4.47 11.53
C PHE A 303 -0.49 -3.23 10.84
N VAL A 304 -0.26 -2.06 11.42
CA VAL A 304 -0.69 -0.80 10.82
C VAL A 304 0.51 0.11 10.72
N ILE A 305 1.47 -0.23 9.84
CA ILE A 305 2.47 0.79 9.47
C ILE A 305 1.77 1.75 8.53
N THR A 306 1.28 2.85 9.09
CA THR A 306 0.87 4.03 8.34
C THR A 306 2.11 4.65 7.70
N LEU A 307 2.51 4.17 6.52
CA LEU A 307 3.59 4.80 5.75
C LEU A 307 3.05 6.07 5.14
N LEU A 308 3.20 7.20 5.82
CA LEU A 308 2.79 8.49 5.29
C LEU A 308 3.86 8.97 4.32
N LEU A 309 3.69 8.68 3.02
CA LEU A 309 4.66 9.06 2.00
C LEU A 309 4.43 10.52 1.62
N CYS A 310 5.18 11.42 2.28
CA CYS A 310 5.24 12.84 1.98
C CYS A 310 6.39 13.11 1.00
N ALA A 311 6.06 13.53 -0.22
CA ALA A 311 6.94 14.11 -1.24
C ALA A 311 7.68 13.18 -2.23
N GLU A 312 7.92 13.78 -3.41
CA GLU A 312 8.46 13.31 -4.70
C GLU A 312 8.12 11.88 -5.14
N PRO A 313 7.50 11.67 -6.32
CA PRO A 313 7.16 10.34 -6.83
C PRO A 313 8.34 9.35 -6.81
N LEU A 314 9.57 9.86 -7.00
CA LEU A 314 10.80 9.06 -6.95
C LEU A 314 11.18 8.65 -5.53
N ALA A 315 11.05 9.53 -4.54
CA ALA A 315 11.24 9.19 -3.14
C ALA A 315 10.22 8.13 -2.73
N VAL A 316 8.93 8.40 -2.92
CA VAL A 316 7.83 7.45 -2.65
C VAL A 316 8.09 6.09 -3.28
N ALA A 317 8.53 6.06 -4.53
CA ALA A 317 8.78 4.83 -5.25
C ALA A 317 10.08 4.10 -4.84
N CYS A 318 11.12 4.82 -4.41
CA CYS A 318 12.29 4.24 -3.72
C CYS A 318 11.89 3.59 -2.40
N TYR A 319 10.97 4.21 -1.64
CA TYR A 319 10.43 3.64 -0.42
C TYR A 319 9.54 2.42 -0.71
N CYS A 320 8.71 2.44 -1.75
CA CYS A 320 7.87 1.30 -2.15
C CYS A 320 8.67 -0.01 -2.34
N ILE A 321 9.94 0.06 -2.76
CA ILE A 321 10.83 -1.10 -2.81
C ILE A 321 11.20 -1.61 -1.42
N GLY A 322 11.58 -0.71 -0.51
CA GLY A 322 11.80 -1.11 0.89
C GLY A 322 10.54 -1.66 1.54
N VAL A 323 9.38 -1.01 1.33
CA VAL A 323 8.06 -1.39 1.86
C VAL A 323 7.66 -2.81 1.48
N ALA A 324 7.97 -3.26 0.26
CA ALA A 324 7.72 -4.64 -0.12
C ALA A 324 8.60 -5.64 0.67
N ASP A 325 9.84 -5.27 0.99
CA ASP A 325 10.70 -6.05 1.90
C ASP A 325 10.20 -6.03 3.37
N PHE A 326 9.39 -5.02 3.76
CA PHE A 326 8.72 -4.95 5.07
C PHE A 326 7.45 -5.82 5.16
N ILE A 327 6.84 -6.18 4.02
CA ILE A 327 5.52 -6.85 3.98
C ILE A 327 5.57 -8.29 4.49
N PHE A 328 6.75 -8.91 4.50
CA PHE A 328 6.90 -10.32 4.83
C PHE A 328 7.68 -10.51 6.13
N LEU A 329 7.03 -11.08 7.15
CA LEU A 329 7.72 -11.67 8.29
C LEU A 329 8.55 -12.86 7.78
N ALA A 330 9.84 -12.64 7.59
CA ALA A 330 10.80 -13.73 7.53
C ALA A 330 11.12 -14.13 8.97
N ASP A 331 10.30 -15.00 9.56
CA ASP A 331 10.83 -15.91 10.56
C ASP A 331 11.55 -17.03 9.79
N THR A 332 12.86 -17.14 9.99
CA THR A 332 13.69 -18.19 9.36
C THR A 332 13.43 -19.57 9.99
N SER A 333 12.53 -19.68 10.97
CA SER A 333 12.18 -20.93 11.66
C SER A 333 10.71 -21.35 11.51
N THR A 334 9.78 -20.45 11.21
CA THR A 334 8.37 -20.79 10.90
C THR A 334 7.84 -19.94 9.73
N SER A 335 7.01 -20.57 8.88
CA SER A 335 6.35 -20.05 7.66
C SER A 335 6.15 -18.53 7.51
N PRO A 336 6.22 -17.97 6.28
CA PRO A 336 6.07 -16.53 6.01
C PRO A 336 4.68 -16.00 6.43
N ARG A 337 4.58 -15.27 7.54
CA ARG A 337 3.29 -14.71 8.01
C ARG A 337 2.99 -13.39 7.30
N PHE A 338 1.75 -13.21 6.83
CA PHE A 338 1.32 -11.97 6.17
C PHE A 338 1.04 -10.89 7.21
N LEU A 339 1.78 -9.78 7.13
CA LEU A 339 1.38 -8.58 7.83
C LEU A 339 0.17 -7.97 7.13
N THR A 340 -0.86 -7.64 7.90
CA THR A 340 -1.70 -6.51 7.49
C THR A 340 -0.80 -5.28 7.45
N LEU A 341 -0.82 -4.47 6.39
CA LEU A 341 0.01 -3.27 6.26
C LEU A 341 -0.89 -2.13 5.78
N LEU A 342 -0.74 -0.90 6.27
CA LEU A 342 -1.59 0.22 5.84
C LEU A 342 -0.76 1.35 5.21
N ALA A 343 -0.39 1.21 3.93
CA ALA A 343 0.39 2.23 3.26
C ALA A 343 -0.45 3.48 2.92
N VAL A 344 0.04 4.69 3.19
CA VAL A 344 -0.65 5.96 2.93
C VAL A 344 0.18 6.86 2.01
N SER A 345 -0.14 6.88 0.72
CA SER A 345 0.50 7.87 -0.15
C SER A 345 -0.14 9.23 0.06
N ARG A 346 0.62 10.23 0.55
CA ARG A 346 0.16 11.61 0.70
C ARG A 346 0.49 12.38 -0.59
N GLN A 347 -0.53 12.89 -1.25
CA GLN A 347 -0.35 13.71 -2.44
C GLN A 347 -0.02 15.16 -2.05
N LEU A 348 1.09 15.71 -2.54
CA LEU A 348 1.31 17.17 -2.57
C LEU A 348 0.52 17.71 -3.76
N LEU A 349 -0.57 18.42 -3.48
CA LEU A 349 -1.31 19.16 -4.49
C LEU A 349 -0.43 20.30 -5.01
N CYS A 350 0.07 20.21 -6.25
CA CYS A 350 0.37 21.40 -7.01
C CYS A 350 -0.97 22.07 -7.32
N TRP A 351 -1.28 23.14 -6.59
CA TRP A 351 -2.55 23.88 -6.56
C TRP A 351 -2.94 24.61 -7.86
N VAL A 352 -2.45 24.19 -9.03
CA VAL A 352 -2.57 25.02 -10.25
C VAL A 352 -3.74 24.64 -11.17
N ASP A 353 -4.21 23.39 -11.26
CA ASP A 353 -5.16 23.03 -12.36
C ASP A 353 -6.47 22.33 -11.95
N MET A 354 -6.75 22.13 -10.65
CA MET A 354 -7.97 21.40 -10.24
C MET A 354 -9.27 22.24 -10.33
N TYR A 355 -9.17 23.56 -10.50
CA TYR A 355 -10.32 24.46 -10.62
C TYR A 355 -10.89 24.61 -12.05
N SER A 356 -10.26 24.02 -13.07
CA SER A 356 -10.70 24.24 -14.46
C SER A 356 -11.73 23.23 -14.98
N TYR A 357 -12.14 22.23 -14.20
CA TYR A 357 -13.06 21.16 -14.66
C TYR A 357 -14.28 20.93 -13.76
N ALA A 358 -14.62 21.91 -12.92
CA ALA A 358 -15.84 21.90 -12.13
C ALA A 358 -16.75 23.09 -12.49
N PHE A 359 -17.11 23.20 -13.77
CA PHE A 359 -18.34 23.85 -14.24
C PHE A 359 -18.79 23.19 -15.55
#